data_AF-A0A2R6AV59-F1
#
_entry.id   AF-A0A2R6AV59-F1
#
_cell.length_a   1.000
_cell.length_b   1.000
_cell.length_c   1.000
_cell.angle_alpha   90.00
_cell.angle_beta   90.00
_cell.angle_gamma   90.00
#
_symmetry.space_group_name_H-M   'P 1'
#
loop_
_entity.id
_entity.type
_entity.pdbx_description
1 polymer ?
#
loop_
_entity_poly.entity_id
_entity_poly.type
_entity_poly.pdbx_seq_one_letter_code
_entity_poly.pdbx_strand_id
1 'polypeptide(L)'
;MMSKQELSLYLSSVTTDPYTPKVVWANGSVNLVMSGYGMWNDSDPSVTLLAHLGSSVTLNFYVSIEALTEYSNYVFNVTRADTLKAVNEYLFAHDGHLPFNITIERITPEGSVQIVSSINPVVNAQNSVSFAIQPGVYVYGVLKPISYEFDPYGMSSVFLGEDSGAITSLWGVILVVS
;
A
#
# COMPACT_ATOMS: atom_id res chain seq x y z
N MET A 1 -3.16 12.94 18.34
CA MET A 1 -4.57 12.60 18.02
C MET A 1 -5.26 13.87 17.63
N MET A 2 -6.18 13.80 16.68
CA MET A 2 -6.89 14.97 16.16
C MET A 2 -8.19 15.18 16.94
N SER A 3 -8.42 16.40 17.38
CA SER A 3 -9.69 16.84 17.97
C SER A 3 -10.77 16.97 16.90
N LYS A 4 -12.05 17.01 17.32
CA LYS A 4 -13.18 17.23 16.42
C LYS A 4 -13.06 18.52 15.60
N GLN A 5 -12.50 19.58 16.20
CA GLN A 5 -12.30 20.86 15.51
C GLN A 5 -11.19 20.77 14.46
N GLU A 6 -10.05 20.16 14.79
CA GLU A 6 -8.97 19.92 13.85
C GLU A 6 -9.42 19.01 12.70
N LEU A 7 -10.22 17.97 12.98
CA LEU A 7 -10.78 17.10 11.96
C LEU A 7 -11.71 17.87 11.02
N SER A 8 -12.57 18.74 11.57
CA SER A 8 -13.45 19.57 10.75
C SER A 8 -12.66 20.50 9.83
N LEU A 9 -11.56 21.10 10.34
CA LEU A 9 -10.70 21.96 9.55
C LEU A 9 -9.98 21.16 8.45
N TYR A 10 -9.40 20.01 8.78
CA TYR A 10 -8.76 19.12 7.81
C TYR A 10 -9.72 18.70 6.70
N LEU A 11 -10.92 18.21 7.06
CA LEU A 11 -11.94 17.81 6.08
C LEU A 11 -12.36 18.98 5.18
N SER A 12 -12.46 20.19 5.73
CA SER A 12 -12.78 21.39 4.93
C SER A 12 -11.66 21.78 3.97
N SER A 13 -10.39 21.54 4.31
CA SER A 13 -9.26 21.85 3.41
C SER A 13 -9.07 20.83 2.29
N VAL A 14 -9.45 19.56 2.52
CA VAL A 14 -9.20 18.48 1.55
C VAL A 14 -10.37 18.22 0.60
N THR A 15 -11.58 18.64 0.97
CA THR A 15 -12.79 18.38 0.17
C THR A 15 -12.84 19.14 -1.16
N THR A 16 -12.04 20.19 -1.31
CA THR A 16 -11.95 20.99 -2.54
C THR A 16 -10.74 20.65 -3.40
N ASP A 17 -9.82 19.82 -2.91
CA ASP A 17 -8.60 19.46 -3.61
C ASP A 17 -8.76 18.13 -4.34
N PRO A 18 -8.79 18.10 -5.69
CA PRO A 18 -8.90 16.86 -6.45
C PRO A 18 -7.68 15.95 -6.31
N TYR A 19 -6.56 16.43 -5.76
CA TYR A 19 -5.35 15.66 -5.54
C TYR A 19 -5.26 15.07 -4.13
N THR A 20 -6.19 15.39 -3.23
CA THR A 20 -6.20 14.78 -1.90
C THR A 20 -6.93 13.43 -1.93
N PRO A 21 -6.32 12.34 -1.43
CA PRO A 21 -7.00 11.05 -1.34
C PRO A 21 -8.30 11.15 -0.55
N LYS A 22 -9.30 10.36 -0.97
CA LYS A 22 -10.58 10.27 -0.28
C LYS A 22 -10.38 9.91 1.20
N VAL A 23 -11.08 10.60 2.09
CA VAL A 23 -11.09 10.31 3.52
C VAL A 23 -12.25 9.39 3.87
N VAL A 24 -11.99 8.30 4.60
CA VAL A 24 -12.99 7.27 4.95
C VAL A 24 -12.86 6.84 6.41
N TRP A 25 -13.98 6.59 7.09
CA TRP A 25 -13.98 6.04 8.44
C TRP A 25 -13.66 4.54 8.44
N ALA A 26 -12.69 4.13 9.26
CA ALA A 26 -12.33 2.75 9.50
C ALA A 26 -13.16 2.18 10.67
N ASN A 27 -14.43 1.87 10.42
CA ASN A 27 -15.34 1.27 11.40
C ASN A 27 -15.13 -0.24 11.51
N GLY A 28 -14.01 -0.66 12.11
CA GLY A 28 -13.63 -2.07 12.21
C GLY A 28 -12.81 -2.50 11.00
N SER A 29 -13.45 -3.05 9.96
CA SER A 29 -12.74 -3.58 8.79
C SER A 29 -12.73 -2.63 7.59
N VAL A 30 -11.58 -2.55 6.92
CA VAL A 30 -11.40 -1.79 5.67
C VAL A 30 -10.85 -2.72 4.61
N ASN A 31 -11.44 -2.69 3.41
CA ASN A 31 -10.97 -3.48 2.28
C ASN A 31 -10.12 -2.60 1.34
N LEU A 32 -8.95 -3.13 1.02
CA LEU A 32 -7.98 -2.53 0.11
C LEU A 32 -7.69 -3.56 -0.98
N VAL A 33 -8.05 -3.21 -2.22
CA VAL A 33 -7.84 -4.06 -3.39
C VAL A 33 -6.77 -3.40 -4.24
N MET A 34 -5.74 -4.15 -4.61
CA MET A 34 -4.71 -3.63 -5.49
C MET A 34 -5.27 -3.52 -6.92
N SER A 35 -5.02 -2.39 -7.56
CA SER A 35 -5.28 -2.22 -8.99
C SER A 35 -4.02 -2.37 -9.84
N GLY A 36 -4.21 -2.35 -11.17
CA GLY A 36 -3.17 -2.55 -12.17
C GLY A 36 -1.98 -1.60 -12.13
N TYR A 37 -2.09 -0.47 -11.44
CA TYR A 37 -1.00 0.49 -11.26
C TYR A 37 -0.19 0.26 -9.97
N GLY A 38 -0.49 -0.79 -9.20
CA GLY A 38 0.12 -0.96 -7.88
C GLY A 38 -0.42 0.02 -6.84
N MET A 39 -1.69 0.40 -6.97
CA MET A 39 -2.38 1.33 -6.09
C MET A 39 -3.43 0.58 -5.28
N TRP A 40 -3.75 1.07 -4.08
CA TRP A 40 -4.91 0.58 -3.34
C TRP A 40 -6.16 1.34 -3.80
N ASN A 41 -7.20 0.59 -4.17
CA ASN A 41 -8.51 1.14 -4.55
C ASN A 41 -8.41 2.27 -5.60
N ASP A 42 -7.52 2.10 -6.59
CA ASP A 42 -7.28 3.06 -7.68
C ASP A 42 -6.84 4.47 -7.25
N SER A 43 -6.10 4.57 -6.14
CA SER A 43 -5.63 5.84 -5.58
C SER A 43 -4.17 5.77 -5.14
N ASP A 44 -3.39 6.80 -5.47
CA ASP A 44 -2.03 7.01 -4.97
C ASP A 44 -1.84 8.48 -4.50
N PRO A 45 -1.62 8.73 -3.20
CA PRO A 45 -1.66 7.76 -2.10
C PRO A 45 -3.07 7.13 -1.95
N SER A 46 -3.14 6.00 -1.25
CA SER A 46 -4.41 5.35 -0.91
C SER A 46 -5.32 6.25 -0.07
N VAL A 47 -6.58 5.85 0.06
CA VAL A 47 -7.57 6.49 0.93
C VAL A 47 -7.01 6.77 2.33
N THR A 48 -7.27 7.97 2.83
CA THR A 48 -6.93 8.33 4.21
C THR A 48 -8.00 7.76 5.13
N LEU A 49 -7.58 6.95 6.10
CA LEU A 49 -8.49 6.32 7.05
C LEU A 49 -8.60 7.15 8.33
N LEU A 50 -9.81 7.30 8.86
CA LEU A 50 -10.07 7.87 10.18
C LEU A 50 -10.42 6.75 11.15
N ALA A 51 -9.72 6.68 12.28
CA ALA A 51 -9.99 5.66 13.29
C ALA A 51 -10.07 6.28 14.69
N HIS A 52 -11.05 5.84 15.48
CA HIS A 52 -11.21 6.31 16.86
C HIS A 52 -10.11 5.74 17.75
N LEU A 53 -9.59 6.58 18.64
CA LEU A 53 -8.68 6.14 19.70
C LEU A 53 -9.30 5.00 20.52
N GLY A 54 -8.51 3.95 20.77
CA GLY A 54 -8.96 2.77 21.53
C GLY A 54 -9.80 1.78 20.74
N SER A 55 -10.16 2.08 19.48
CA SER A 55 -10.78 1.09 18.59
C SER A 55 -9.76 0.08 18.05
N SER A 56 -10.26 -0.98 17.40
CA SER A 56 -9.44 -1.91 16.63
C SER A 56 -9.77 -1.73 15.14
N VAL A 57 -8.73 -1.67 14.31
CA VAL A 57 -8.87 -1.62 12.86
C VAL A 57 -8.32 -2.91 12.27
N THR A 58 -9.06 -3.48 11.32
CA THR A 58 -8.65 -4.60 10.49
C THR A 58 -8.49 -4.11 9.06
N LEU A 59 -7.28 -4.18 8.51
CA LEU A 59 -7.04 -3.95 7.10
C LEU A 59 -7.07 -5.30 6.37
N ASN A 60 -7.94 -5.40 5.40
CA ASN A 60 -8.10 -6.54 4.51
C ASN A 60 -7.47 -6.18 3.16
N PHE A 61 -6.47 -6.94 2.72
CA PHE A 61 -5.78 -6.69 1.45
C PHE A 61 -6.08 -7.82 0.46
N TYR A 62 -6.36 -7.46 -0.78
CA TYR A 62 -6.44 -8.40 -1.89
C TYR A 62 -5.52 -7.95 -3.03
N VAL A 63 -4.63 -8.85 -3.43
CA VAL A 63 -3.70 -8.66 -4.54
C VAL A 63 -4.00 -9.77 -5.55
N SER A 64 -4.55 -9.40 -6.70
CA SER A 64 -4.82 -10.37 -7.76
C SER A 64 -3.60 -10.54 -8.66
N ILE A 65 -3.47 -11.73 -9.26
CA ILE A 65 -2.42 -11.99 -10.24
C ILE A 65 -2.59 -11.10 -11.47
N GLU A 66 -3.83 -10.85 -11.89
CA GLU A 66 -4.14 -9.99 -13.02
C GLU A 66 -3.56 -8.59 -12.79
N ALA A 67 -3.87 -7.98 -11.64
CA ALA A 67 -3.38 -6.66 -11.28
C ALA A 67 -1.85 -6.60 -11.17
N LEU A 68 -1.18 -7.66 -10.66
CA LEU A 68 0.28 -7.75 -10.60
C LEU A 68 0.93 -7.82 -11.99
N THR A 69 0.23 -8.40 -12.96
CA THR A 69 0.74 -8.65 -14.31
C THR A 69 0.36 -7.57 -15.31
N GLU A 70 -0.40 -6.56 -14.88
CA GLU A 70 -0.66 -5.39 -15.72
C GLU A 70 0.64 -4.68 -16.06
N TYR A 71 0.74 -4.23 -17.31
CA TYR A 71 1.93 -3.58 -17.84
C TYR A 71 2.40 -2.37 -17.01
N SER A 72 1.44 -1.68 -16.40
CA SER A 72 1.67 -0.50 -15.57
C SER A 72 1.83 -0.82 -14.08
N ASN A 73 1.97 -2.09 -13.71
CA ASN A 73 2.20 -2.46 -12.32
C ASN A 73 3.70 -2.40 -12.01
N TYR A 74 4.09 -1.39 -11.23
CA TYR A 74 5.49 -1.15 -10.86
C TYR A 74 5.93 -1.94 -9.61
N VAL A 75 5.02 -2.64 -8.93
CA VAL A 75 5.25 -3.22 -7.60
C VAL A 75 5.86 -4.61 -7.64
N PHE A 76 5.81 -5.24 -8.81
CA PHE A 76 6.37 -6.55 -9.02
C PHE A 76 7.41 -6.49 -10.12
N ASN A 77 8.67 -6.68 -9.73
CA ASN A 77 9.89 -6.46 -10.49
C ASN A 77 10.12 -7.49 -11.63
N VAL A 78 9.12 -7.75 -12.46
CA VAL A 78 9.25 -8.71 -13.56
C VAL A 78 8.47 -8.29 -14.81
N THR A 79 8.42 -7.00 -15.10
CA THR A 79 7.98 -6.51 -16.42
C THR A 79 9.00 -6.89 -17.49
N ARG A 80 8.92 -8.15 -17.95
CA ARG A 80 9.60 -8.73 -19.12
C ARG A 80 8.55 -9.16 -20.14
N ALA A 81 8.96 -9.49 -21.37
CA ALA A 81 8.06 -9.93 -22.45
C ALA A 81 7.09 -11.08 -22.08
N ASP A 82 7.35 -11.84 -21.00
CA ASP A 82 6.46 -12.86 -20.43
C ASP A 82 6.23 -12.64 -18.92
N THR A 83 5.73 -11.45 -18.58
CA THR A 83 5.49 -11.01 -17.19
C THR A 83 4.62 -12.00 -16.41
N LEU A 84 3.55 -12.52 -17.01
CA LEU A 84 2.66 -13.50 -16.36
C LEU A 84 3.39 -14.79 -16.00
N LYS A 85 4.18 -15.36 -16.91
CA LYS A 85 4.96 -16.57 -16.60
C LYS A 85 5.96 -16.31 -15.48
N ALA A 86 6.68 -15.20 -15.55
CA ALA A 86 7.73 -14.91 -14.59
C ALA A 86 7.18 -14.59 -13.18
N VAL A 87 6.02 -13.93 -13.11
CA VAL A 87 5.23 -13.79 -11.86
C VAL A 87 4.81 -15.15 -11.33
N ASN A 88 4.25 -16.02 -12.18
CA ASN A 88 3.85 -17.37 -11.75
C ASN A 88 5.03 -18.22 -11.26
N GLU A 89 6.18 -18.18 -11.94
CA GLU A 89 7.39 -18.89 -11.53
C GLU A 89 7.90 -18.41 -10.17
N TYR A 90 7.90 -17.08 -9.96
CA TYR A 90 8.25 -16.51 -8.66
C TYR A 90 7.28 -16.97 -7.58
N LEU A 91 5.97 -16.80 -7.80
CA LEU A 91 4.95 -17.16 -6.81
C LEU A 91 4.99 -18.65 -6.49
N PHE A 92 5.19 -19.53 -7.47
CA PHE A 92 5.36 -20.96 -7.25
C PHE A 92 6.57 -21.27 -6.37
N ALA A 93 7.70 -20.59 -6.58
CA ALA A 93 8.92 -20.76 -5.78
C ALA A 93 8.82 -20.18 -4.36
N HIS A 94 7.84 -19.32 -4.08
CA HIS A 94 7.67 -18.59 -2.82
C HIS A 94 6.30 -18.85 -2.19
N ASP A 95 5.68 -20.01 -2.45
CA ASP A 95 4.40 -20.42 -1.86
C ASP A 95 3.28 -19.38 -2.00
N GLY A 96 3.27 -18.63 -3.11
CA GLY A 96 2.27 -17.61 -3.43
C GLY A 96 2.50 -16.25 -2.78
N HIS A 97 3.62 -16.04 -2.09
CA HIS A 97 3.92 -14.78 -1.40
C HIS A 97 4.65 -13.76 -2.28
N LEU A 98 4.47 -12.46 -1.97
CA LEU A 98 5.20 -11.36 -2.62
C LEU A 98 6.61 -11.15 -2.02
N PRO A 99 7.54 -10.50 -2.75
CA PRO A 99 8.90 -10.20 -2.26
C PRO A 99 8.95 -9.10 -1.17
N PHE A 100 7.81 -8.53 -0.80
CA PHE A 100 7.71 -7.44 0.16
C PHE A 100 6.60 -7.71 1.19
N ASN A 101 6.66 -6.97 2.29
CA ASN A 101 5.64 -6.97 3.31
C ASN A 101 4.76 -5.73 3.19
N ILE A 102 3.48 -5.89 3.52
CA ILE A 102 2.62 -4.77 3.89
C ILE A 102 2.82 -4.52 5.38
N THR A 103 3.31 -3.34 5.72
CA THR A 103 3.58 -2.93 7.10
C THR A 103 2.58 -1.86 7.55
N ILE A 104 2.34 -1.82 8.86
CA ILE A 104 1.58 -0.78 9.53
C ILE A 104 2.53 -0.18 10.55
N GLU A 105 2.96 1.05 10.30
CA GLU A 105 3.87 1.79 11.16
C GLU A 105 3.10 2.90 11.87
N ARG A 106 3.34 3.05 13.18
CA ARG A 106 2.85 4.17 13.99
C ARG A 106 3.98 5.16 14.19
N ILE A 107 3.71 6.41 13.85
CA ILE A 107 4.48 7.57 14.26
C ILE A 107 3.87 8.08 15.56
N THR A 108 4.60 7.97 16.67
CA THR A 108 4.13 8.41 17.98
C THR A 108 4.07 9.94 18.07
N PRO A 109 3.30 10.52 19.01
CA PRO A 109 3.28 11.97 19.21
C PRO A 109 4.68 12.58 19.46
N GLU A 110 5.61 11.79 19.97
CA GLU A 110 7.01 12.17 20.23
C GLU A 110 7.92 11.99 19.00
N GLY A 111 7.39 11.51 17.88
CA GLY A 111 8.11 11.35 16.61
C GLY A 111 8.82 10.01 16.42
N SER A 112 8.66 9.04 17.33
CA SER A 112 9.25 7.70 17.14
C SER A 112 8.42 6.86 16.17
N VAL A 113 9.07 6.05 15.32
CA VAL A 113 8.40 5.16 14.37
C VAL A 113 8.45 3.73 14.90
N GLN A 114 7.30 3.05 14.90
CA GLN A 114 7.17 1.68 15.41
C GLN A 114 6.34 0.83 14.45
N ILE A 115 6.84 -0.35 14.08
CA ILE A 115 6.04 -1.33 13.35
C ILE A 115 5.02 -1.91 14.32
N VAL A 116 3.75 -1.65 14.07
CA VAL A 116 2.61 -2.16 14.84
C VAL A 116 2.17 -3.52 14.32
N SER A 117 2.24 -3.71 13.00
CA SER A 117 2.01 -5.00 12.38
C SER A 117 2.65 -5.11 11.00
N SER A 118 2.82 -6.33 10.53
CA SER A 118 3.41 -6.66 9.24
C SER A 118 2.84 -7.98 8.73
N ILE A 119 2.57 -8.06 7.44
CA ILE A 119 2.13 -9.28 6.76
C ILE A 119 2.86 -9.44 5.43
N ASN A 120 3.27 -10.67 5.12
CA ASN A 120 3.75 -11.02 3.79
C ASN A 120 2.54 -11.54 2.98
N PRO A 121 1.97 -10.72 2.08
CA PRO A 121 0.69 -11.04 1.47
C PRO A 121 0.81 -12.24 0.52
N VAL A 122 -0.22 -13.09 0.54
CA VAL A 122 -0.43 -14.18 -0.42
C VAL A 122 -1.27 -13.66 -1.58
N VAL A 123 -0.80 -13.89 -2.81
CA VAL A 123 -1.50 -13.49 -4.05
C VAL A 123 -2.75 -14.34 -4.27
N ASN A 124 -3.80 -13.75 -4.84
CA ASN A 124 -5.12 -14.35 -5.07
C ASN A 124 -5.82 -14.85 -3.79
N ALA A 125 -5.37 -14.40 -2.62
CA ALA A 125 -5.95 -14.72 -1.33
C ALA A 125 -6.36 -13.45 -0.58
N GLN A 126 -7.35 -13.60 0.31
CA GLN A 126 -7.70 -12.54 1.24
C GLN A 126 -6.67 -12.49 2.36
N ASN A 127 -5.95 -11.38 2.46
CA ASN A 127 -5.02 -11.11 3.54
C ASN A 127 -5.69 -10.19 4.56
N SER A 128 -5.32 -10.31 5.84
CA SER A 128 -5.90 -9.47 6.89
C SER A 128 -4.92 -9.20 8.02
N VAL A 129 -4.96 -8.00 8.57
CA VAL A 129 -4.19 -7.61 9.75
C VAL A 129 -5.01 -6.73 10.67
N SER A 130 -5.02 -7.05 11.96
CA SER A 130 -5.77 -6.32 12.98
C SER A 130 -4.82 -5.70 14.00
N PHE A 131 -5.10 -4.46 14.40
CA PHE A 131 -4.32 -3.75 15.41
C PHE A 131 -5.18 -2.75 16.19
N ALA A 132 -4.78 -2.51 17.43
CA ALA A 132 -5.43 -1.53 18.30
C ALA A 132 -4.91 -0.12 18.02
N ILE A 133 -5.82 0.85 17.99
CA ILE A 133 -5.50 2.25 17.75
C ILE A 133 -5.02 2.92 19.03
N GLN A 134 -3.74 3.23 19.06
CA GLN A 134 -3.05 4.06 20.05
C GLN A 134 -2.78 5.48 19.52
N PRO A 135 -2.48 6.47 20.39
CA PRO A 135 -2.17 7.83 19.95
C PRO A 135 -0.99 7.88 18.96
N GLY A 136 -1.17 8.65 17.89
CA GLY A 136 -0.17 8.85 16.84
C GLY A 136 -0.81 9.08 15.48
N VAL A 137 -0.03 8.91 14.42
CA VAL A 137 -0.46 8.77 13.02
C VAL A 137 0.08 7.44 12.51
N TYR A 138 -0.68 6.72 11.68
CA TYR A 138 -0.21 5.47 11.11
C TYR A 138 0.00 5.62 9.61
N VAL A 139 1.01 4.93 9.10
CA VAL A 139 1.19 4.70 7.67
C VAL A 139 1.03 3.20 7.46
N TYR A 140 0.25 2.81 6.46
CA TYR A 140 0.06 1.41 6.08
C TYR A 140 0.50 1.22 4.64
N GLY A 141 1.11 0.09 4.31
CA GLY A 141 1.47 -0.23 2.93
C GLY A 141 2.83 -0.86 2.73
N VAL A 142 3.34 -0.75 1.51
CA VAL A 142 4.76 -1.01 1.23
C VAL A 142 5.55 0.24 1.62
N LEU A 143 6.13 0.24 2.82
CA LEU A 143 6.82 1.43 3.36
C LEU A 143 8.34 1.42 3.14
N LYS A 144 8.87 0.31 2.61
CA LYS A 144 10.26 0.21 2.17
C LYS A 144 10.29 0.24 0.65
N PRO A 145 11.19 1.02 0.03
CA PRO A 145 11.28 1.06 -1.42
C PRO A 145 11.53 -0.33 -2.01
N ILE A 146 10.79 -0.68 -3.07
CA ILE A 146 10.99 -1.90 -3.85
C ILE A 146 11.87 -1.56 -5.05
N SER A 147 12.94 -2.33 -5.25
CA SER A 147 13.73 -2.25 -6.48
C SER A 147 12.90 -2.72 -7.67
N TYR A 148 12.85 -1.88 -8.71
CA TYR A 148 12.10 -2.10 -9.92
C TYR A 148 13.01 -1.95 -11.15
N GLU A 149 12.84 -2.84 -12.12
CA GLU A 149 13.52 -2.86 -13.42
C GLU A 149 12.45 -2.95 -14.52
N PHE A 150 12.37 -1.90 -15.34
CA PHE A 150 11.44 -1.82 -16.46
C PHE A 150 12.11 -2.32 -17.74
N ASP A 151 11.68 -3.47 -18.24
CA ASP A 151 12.12 -4.00 -19.53
C ASP A 151 11.02 -4.78 -20.26
N PRO A 152 9.89 -4.13 -20.58
CA PRO A 152 8.72 -4.80 -21.14
C PRO A 152 8.97 -5.49 -22.49
N TYR A 153 10.01 -5.07 -23.21
CA TYR A 153 10.33 -5.56 -24.55
C TYR A 153 11.63 -6.35 -24.63
N GLY A 154 12.31 -6.61 -23.51
CA GLY A 154 13.61 -7.30 -23.52
C GLY A 154 14.69 -6.49 -24.24
N MET A 155 14.55 -5.16 -24.28
CA MET A 155 15.42 -4.25 -25.03
C MET A 155 16.40 -3.50 -24.13
N SER A 156 16.21 -3.55 -22.81
CA SER A 156 17.15 -2.94 -21.85
C SER A 156 18.53 -3.58 -21.99
N SER A 157 19.56 -2.74 -22.11
CA SER A 157 20.96 -3.18 -22.20
C SER A 157 21.90 -2.04 -21.87
N VAL A 158 23.18 -2.37 -21.61
CA VAL A 158 24.25 -1.40 -21.37
C VAL A 158 24.41 -0.34 -22.48
N PHE A 159 23.88 -0.59 -23.69
CA PHE A 159 23.92 0.34 -24.82
C PHE A 159 22.62 1.12 -25.05
N LEU A 160 21.49 0.62 -24.55
CA LEU A 160 20.16 1.21 -24.74
C LEU A 160 19.62 1.89 -23.48
N GLY A 161 20.28 1.68 -22.34
CA GLY A 161 19.83 2.12 -21.02
C GLY A 161 19.05 1.02 -20.32
N GLU A 162 19.12 1.02 -18.99
CA GLU A 162 18.29 0.21 -18.10
C GLU A 162 17.49 1.19 -17.25
N ASP A 163 16.16 1.13 -17.32
CA ASP A 163 15.29 1.94 -16.46
C ASP A 163 15.06 1.14 -15.17
N SER A 164 15.84 1.48 -14.14
CA SER A 164 15.75 0.87 -12.83
C SER A 164 15.66 1.93 -11.74
N GLY A 165 14.94 1.60 -10.67
CA GLY A 165 14.69 2.54 -9.59
C GLY A 165 14.18 1.86 -8.33
N ALA A 166 13.84 2.69 -7.35
CA ALA A 166 13.20 2.25 -6.12
C ALA A 166 11.84 2.94 -6.01
N ILE A 167 10.77 2.16 -5.91
CA ILE A 167 9.40 2.68 -5.86
C ILE A 167 8.78 2.46 -4.48
N THR A 168 7.95 3.41 -4.06
CA THR A 168 7.05 3.26 -2.91
C THR A 168 5.64 3.35 -3.44
N SER A 169 4.83 2.32 -3.21
CA SER A 169 3.47 2.19 -3.73
C SER A 169 2.60 1.51 -2.68
N LEU A 170 1.31 1.28 -2.99
CA LEU A 170 0.42 0.55 -2.09
C LEU A 170 0.46 1.11 -0.66
N TRP A 171 0.42 2.44 -0.50
CA TRP A 171 0.52 3.05 0.82
C TRP A 171 -0.57 4.08 1.08
N GLY A 172 -0.91 4.27 2.34
CA GLY A 172 -1.85 5.28 2.80
C GLY A 172 -1.65 5.61 4.27
N VAL A 173 -2.52 6.48 4.79
CA VAL A 173 -2.39 7.03 6.15
C VAL A 173 -3.66 6.74 6.96
N ILE A 174 -3.49 6.52 8.26
CA ILE A 174 -4.58 6.48 9.24
C ILE A 174 -4.39 7.63 10.24
N LEU A 175 -5.38 8.52 10.28
CA LEU A 175 -5.45 9.59 11.26
C LEU A 175 -6.26 9.13 12.47
N VAL A 176 -5.67 9.28 13.66
CA VAL A 176 -6.34 8.94 14.91
C VAL A 176 -7.14 10.13 15.42
N VAL A 177 -8.43 9.90 15.64
CA VAL A 177 -9.37 10.90 16.15
C VAL A 177 -9.84 10.56 17.57
N SER A 178 -10.25 11.59 18.31
CA SER A 178 -10.90 11.43 19.63
C SER A 178 -12.33 10.90 19.53
#